data_AF-A0A5C7LJE4-F1
#
_entry.id   AF-A0A5C7LJE4-F1
#
_cell.length_a   1.000
_cell.length_b   1.000
_cell.length_c   1.000
_cell.angle_alpha   90.00
_cell.angle_beta   90.00
_cell.angle_gamma   90.00
#
_symmetry.space_group_name_H-M   'P 1'
#
loop_
_entity.id
_entity.type
_entity.pdbx_description
1 polymer ?
#
loop_
_entity_poly.entity_id
_entity_poly.type
_entity_poly.pdbx_seq_one_letter_code
_entity_poly.pdbx_strand_id
1 'polypeptide(L)'
;MSEGRQVLVSGRILWTAGKDPFSGAPRKNQVGQPIMNANGEPAMQYGFGLAVPKPGAASTPDEVKNFMDMWNAVQAEALALYPTGHIPPGFSFKYKDGDGVDHNGMPFSSREGYAGHLVYALTTSLPLKFFKYEGGAYVQVKDGIKCGDYVQVQVNVKGHLLKPGTQGKPGLYLNPNMTLFLGFGKEIVNAPDASSVFGAAPPPLPNGASATPVGGAPNFANFGQQPAMPQAPAAPQVPQWNGQANPAVLPPQFQQQAPPVNHAPAAPPAWGAPAQQQAPVMQQAGTAPRPPWQQ
;
A
#
# COMPACT_ATOMS: atom_id res chain seq x y z
N MET A 1 10.88 -32.21 -9.72
CA MET A 1 10.40 -30.81 -9.57
C MET A 1 11.18 -30.18 -8.43
N SER A 2 11.56 -28.90 -8.53
CA SER A 2 12.31 -28.22 -7.45
C SER A 2 11.54 -28.27 -6.12
N GLU A 3 12.26 -28.42 -5.00
CA GLU A 3 11.70 -28.21 -3.65
C GLU A 3 11.32 -26.73 -3.40
N GLY A 4 11.74 -25.85 -4.30
CA GLY A 4 11.59 -24.41 -4.20
C GLY A 4 12.78 -23.77 -3.48
N ARG A 5 12.81 -22.44 -3.50
CA ARG A 5 13.83 -21.62 -2.85
C ARG A 5 13.19 -20.78 -1.77
N GLN A 6 13.75 -20.85 -0.57
CA GLN A 6 13.30 -20.02 0.55
C GLN A 6 14.13 -18.74 0.59
N VAL A 7 13.46 -17.60 0.66
CA VAL A 7 14.09 -16.28 0.81
C VAL A 7 13.38 -15.47 1.89
N LEU A 8 14.12 -14.61 2.57
CA LEU A 8 13.56 -13.57 3.42
C LEU A 8 13.59 -12.26 2.63
N VAL A 9 12.46 -11.60 2.50
CA VAL A 9 12.33 -10.36 1.74
C VAL A 9 11.45 -9.36 2.49
N SER A 10 11.93 -8.13 2.58
CA SER A 10 11.25 -6.99 3.19
C SER A 10 10.60 -6.12 2.13
N GLY A 11 9.44 -5.56 2.47
CA GLY A 11 8.68 -4.68 1.58
C GLY A 11 7.44 -4.09 2.24
N ARG A 12 6.65 -3.36 1.44
CA ARG A 12 5.40 -2.71 1.86
C ARG A 12 4.18 -3.51 1.39
N ILE A 13 3.18 -3.68 2.25
CA ILE A 13 1.91 -4.32 1.88
C ILE A 13 1.07 -3.34 1.05
N LEU A 14 0.67 -3.69 -0.18
CA LEU A 14 -0.12 -2.78 -1.04
C LEU A 14 -1.60 -3.14 -1.16
N TRP A 15 -1.92 -4.42 -1.05
CA TRP A 15 -3.28 -4.96 -1.17
C TRP A 15 -3.35 -6.31 -0.47
N THR A 16 -4.55 -6.76 -0.12
CA THR A 16 -4.81 -8.04 0.55
C THR A 16 -5.81 -8.86 -0.25
N ALA A 17 -5.75 -10.18 -0.14
CA ALA A 17 -6.74 -11.06 -0.76
C ALA A 17 -8.11 -10.92 -0.09
N GLY A 18 -8.12 -10.87 1.26
CA GLY A 18 -9.30 -10.54 2.06
C GLY A 18 -9.44 -9.05 2.36
N LYS A 19 -10.28 -8.73 3.35
CA LYS A 19 -10.52 -7.36 3.84
C LYS A 19 -9.27 -6.74 4.47
N ASP A 20 -8.45 -7.59 5.08
CA ASP A 20 -7.23 -7.25 5.80
C ASP A 20 -6.18 -8.36 5.58
N PRO A 21 -4.94 -8.20 6.06
CA PRO A 21 -3.90 -9.21 5.88
C PRO A 21 -4.18 -10.56 6.56
N PHE A 22 -5.10 -10.60 7.53
CA PHE A 22 -5.41 -11.79 8.35
C PHE A 22 -6.57 -12.60 7.77
N SER A 23 -7.41 -11.98 6.95
CA SER A 23 -8.59 -12.58 6.34
C SER A 23 -8.31 -13.10 4.92
N GLY A 24 -8.96 -14.21 4.60
CA GLY A 24 -8.95 -14.79 3.26
C GLY A 24 -10.19 -14.38 2.47
N ALA A 25 -10.14 -14.57 1.16
CA ALA A 25 -11.29 -14.45 0.28
C ALA A 25 -11.48 -15.71 -0.57
N PRO A 26 -12.71 -16.01 -1.02
CA PRO A 26 -12.94 -17.04 -2.01
C PRO A 26 -12.16 -16.75 -3.29
N ARG A 27 -11.40 -17.75 -3.77
CA ARG A 27 -10.75 -17.69 -5.07
C ARG A 27 -11.80 -17.62 -6.15
N LYS A 28 -11.58 -16.75 -7.12
CA LYS A 28 -12.49 -16.56 -8.26
C LYS A 28 -11.87 -17.09 -9.55
N ASN A 29 -12.71 -17.62 -10.43
CA ASN A 29 -12.35 -17.92 -11.81
C ASN A 29 -12.32 -16.62 -12.64
N GLN A 30 -12.03 -16.74 -13.94
CA GLN A 30 -11.95 -15.59 -14.85
C GLN A 30 -13.28 -14.84 -15.03
N VAL A 31 -14.41 -15.49 -14.73
CA VAL A 31 -15.76 -14.93 -14.80
C VAL A 31 -16.22 -14.40 -13.43
N GLY A 32 -15.34 -14.38 -12.43
CA GLY A 32 -15.63 -13.87 -11.09
C GLY A 32 -16.37 -14.83 -10.16
N GLN A 33 -16.63 -16.07 -10.59
CA GLN A 33 -17.33 -17.06 -9.77
C GLN A 33 -16.35 -17.78 -8.81
N PRO A 34 -16.78 -18.14 -7.59
CA PRO A 34 -15.94 -18.92 -6.67
C PRO A 34 -15.50 -20.26 -7.28
N ILE A 35 -14.22 -20.57 -7.14
CA ILE A 35 -13.67 -21.90 -7.42
C ILE A 35 -13.96 -22.77 -6.20
N MET A 36 -14.57 -23.94 -6.39
CA MET A 36 -14.83 -24.87 -5.29
C MET A 36 -13.63 -25.79 -5.03
N ASN A 37 -13.42 -26.17 -3.77
CA ASN A 37 -12.47 -27.19 -3.34
C ASN A 37 -13.06 -28.61 -3.53
N ALA A 38 -12.29 -29.64 -3.16
CA ALA A 38 -12.73 -31.03 -3.27
C ALA A 38 -13.95 -31.37 -2.41
N ASN A 39 -14.24 -30.57 -1.37
CA ASN A 39 -15.38 -30.74 -0.46
C ASN A 39 -16.63 -29.99 -0.97
N GLY A 40 -16.56 -29.32 -2.12
CA GLY A 40 -17.66 -28.50 -2.64
C GLY A 40 -17.78 -27.11 -2.00
N GLU A 41 -16.84 -26.71 -1.14
CA GLU A 41 -16.81 -25.39 -0.50
C GLU A 41 -15.97 -24.42 -1.32
N PRO A 42 -16.19 -23.09 -1.23
CA PRO A 42 -15.33 -22.12 -1.88
C PRO A 42 -13.86 -22.27 -1.46
N ALA A 43 -12.97 -22.45 -2.43
CA ALA A 43 -11.53 -22.52 -2.20
C ALA A 43 -11.02 -21.15 -1.74
N MET A 44 -10.57 -21.06 -0.49
CA MET A 44 -10.08 -19.80 0.08
C MET A 44 -8.65 -19.48 -0.36
N GLN A 45 -8.34 -18.19 -0.44
CA GLN A 45 -7.00 -17.66 -0.64
C GLN A 45 -6.71 -16.55 0.36
N TYR A 46 -5.52 -16.61 0.93
CA TYR A 46 -4.93 -15.61 1.81
C TYR A 46 -3.69 -15.06 1.11
N GLY A 47 -3.35 -13.80 1.34
CA GLY A 47 -2.23 -13.21 0.65
C GLY A 47 -2.28 -11.70 0.60
N PHE A 48 -1.18 -11.14 0.13
CA PHE A 48 -1.04 -9.71 -0.08
C PHE A 48 -0.01 -9.42 -1.18
N GLY A 49 -0.07 -8.20 -1.70
CA GLY A 49 0.96 -7.65 -2.57
C GLY A 49 2.12 -7.10 -1.76
N LEU A 50 3.31 -7.66 -1.93
CA LEU A 50 4.54 -7.14 -1.31
C LEU A 50 5.30 -6.29 -2.33
N ALA A 51 5.36 -4.99 -2.10
CA ALA A 51 6.20 -4.07 -2.87
C ALA A 51 7.63 -4.09 -2.33
N VAL A 52 8.56 -4.55 -3.16
CA VAL A 52 9.99 -4.59 -2.87
C VAL A 52 10.67 -3.48 -3.68
N PRO A 53 11.39 -2.55 -3.04
CA PRO A 53 12.00 -1.42 -3.73
C PRO A 53 13.07 -1.93 -4.70
N LYS A 54 13.08 -1.41 -5.92
CA LYS A 54 14.17 -1.63 -6.86
C LYS A 54 15.40 -0.86 -6.38
N PRO A 55 16.60 -1.45 -6.45
CA PRO A 55 17.81 -0.74 -6.09
C PRO A 55 18.04 0.49 -6.99
N GLY A 56 18.44 1.59 -6.39
CA GLY A 56 18.86 2.82 -7.07
C GLY A 56 20.27 3.23 -6.67
N ALA A 57 20.73 4.38 -7.18
CA ALA A 57 22.09 4.88 -6.92
C ALA A 57 22.38 5.13 -5.43
N ALA A 58 21.35 5.38 -4.63
CA ALA A 58 21.45 5.63 -3.19
C ALA A 58 21.14 4.40 -2.32
N SER A 59 20.87 3.23 -2.92
CA SER A 59 20.54 2.04 -2.14
C SER A 59 21.73 1.53 -1.34
N THR A 60 21.47 1.17 -0.10
CA THR A 60 22.40 0.48 0.78
C THR A 60 22.66 -0.95 0.30
N PRO A 61 23.77 -1.59 0.71
CA PRO A 61 24.03 -2.99 0.40
C PRO A 61 22.90 -3.93 0.83
N ASP A 62 22.26 -3.66 1.97
CA ASP A 62 21.15 -4.49 2.48
C ASP A 62 19.89 -4.34 1.63
N GLU A 63 19.58 -3.15 1.12
CA GLU A 63 18.46 -2.93 0.20
C GLU A 63 18.71 -3.61 -1.15
N VAL A 64 19.94 -3.52 -1.67
CA VAL A 64 20.36 -4.23 -2.88
C VAL A 64 20.20 -5.74 -2.66
N LYS A 65 20.71 -6.27 -1.55
CA LYS A 65 20.61 -7.69 -1.21
C LYS A 65 19.16 -8.14 -1.08
N ASN A 66 18.31 -7.38 -0.38
CA ASN A 66 16.89 -7.66 -0.20
C ASN A 66 16.16 -7.86 -1.54
N PHE A 67 16.41 -6.98 -2.51
CA PHE A 67 15.87 -7.12 -3.85
C PHE A 67 16.46 -8.31 -4.60
N MET A 68 17.79 -8.43 -4.59
CA MET A 68 18.50 -9.43 -5.38
C MET A 68 18.22 -10.86 -4.91
N ASP A 69 18.03 -11.10 -3.61
CA ASP A 69 17.68 -12.43 -3.09
C ASP A 69 16.36 -12.93 -3.68
N MET A 70 15.31 -12.09 -3.65
CA MET A 70 14.01 -12.43 -4.22
C MET A 70 14.06 -12.54 -5.75
N TRP A 71 14.73 -11.60 -6.42
CA TRP A 71 14.90 -11.61 -7.86
C TRP A 71 15.61 -12.88 -8.34
N ASN A 72 16.74 -13.22 -7.73
CA ASN A 72 17.53 -14.40 -8.09
C ASN A 72 16.75 -15.70 -7.84
N ALA A 73 16.00 -15.80 -6.74
CA ALA A 73 15.17 -16.97 -6.48
C ALA A 73 14.07 -17.17 -7.54
N VAL A 74 13.40 -16.09 -7.94
CA VAL A 74 12.39 -16.06 -9.02
C VAL A 74 12.98 -16.48 -10.35
N GLN A 75 14.11 -15.87 -10.76
CA GLN A 75 14.75 -16.18 -12.04
C GLN A 75 15.30 -17.60 -12.06
N ALA A 76 15.91 -18.08 -10.97
CA ALA A 76 16.47 -19.41 -10.90
C ALA A 76 15.42 -20.52 -10.94
N GLU A 77 14.23 -20.32 -10.36
CA GLU A 77 13.11 -21.25 -10.50
C GLU A 77 12.52 -21.25 -11.92
N ALA A 78 12.44 -20.08 -12.57
CA ALA A 78 11.98 -20.00 -13.95
C ALA A 78 12.95 -20.69 -14.92
N LEU A 79 14.26 -20.48 -14.76
CA LEU A 79 15.31 -21.15 -15.54
C LEU A 79 15.37 -22.65 -15.28
N ALA A 80 15.08 -23.11 -14.05
CA ALA A 80 15.00 -24.54 -13.76
C ALA A 80 13.86 -25.23 -14.53
N LEU A 81 12.77 -24.51 -14.84
CA LEU A 81 11.68 -25.01 -15.69
C LEU A 81 11.99 -24.90 -17.18
N TYR A 82 12.76 -23.88 -17.57
CA TYR A 82 13.12 -23.59 -18.95
C TYR A 82 14.64 -23.39 -19.08
N PRO A 83 15.45 -24.49 -19.07
CA PRO A 83 16.91 -24.39 -19.00
C PRO A 83 17.56 -23.71 -20.20
N THR A 84 16.86 -23.66 -21.34
CA THR A 84 17.31 -22.97 -22.55
C THR A 84 17.13 -21.45 -22.46
N GLY A 85 16.51 -20.93 -21.41
CA GLY A 85 16.18 -19.52 -21.24
C GLY A 85 14.93 -19.07 -22.02
N HIS A 86 14.36 -19.93 -22.86
CA HIS A 86 13.12 -19.65 -23.60
C HIS A 86 11.89 -19.81 -22.70
N ILE A 87 11.65 -18.81 -21.86
CA ILE A 87 10.46 -18.74 -20.99
C ILE A 87 9.26 -18.26 -21.85
N PRO A 88 8.13 -18.98 -21.86
CA PRO A 88 6.99 -18.62 -22.71
C PRO A 88 6.35 -17.30 -22.26
N PRO A 89 5.79 -16.48 -23.18
CA PRO A 89 5.14 -15.21 -22.83
C PRO A 89 3.97 -15.35 -21.83
N GLY A 90 3.32 -16.52 -21.79
CA GLY A 90 2.24 -16.82 -20.86
C GLY A 90 2.68 -17.22 -19.45
N PHE A 91 3.99 -17.25 -19.16
CA PHE A 91 4.52 -17.67 -17.87
C PHE A 91 4.09 -16.73 -16.74
N SER A 92 3.57 -17.30 -15.65
CA SER A 92 3.09 -16.53 -14.50
C SER A 92 4.22 -16.29 -13.50
N PHE A 93 4.97 -15.19 -13.66
CA PHE A 93 6.04 -14.79 -12.74
C PHE A 93 5.57 -14.33 -11.34
N LYS A 94 4.26 -14.09 -11.17
CA LYS A 94 3.64 -13.63 -9.90
C LYS A 94 4.19 -12.31 -9.36
N TYR A 95 4.76 -11.46 -10.22
CA TYR A 95 5.02 -10.07 -9.88
C TYR A 95 4.49 -9.12 -10.96
N LYS A 96 4.41 -7.84 -10.60
CA LYS A 96 4.20 -6.71 -11.51
C LYS A 96 5.34 -5.73 -11.37
N ASP A 97 5.78 -5.20 -12.50
CA ASP A 97 6.68 -4.05 -12.51
C ASP A 97 5.85 -2.79 -12.24
N GLY A 98 6.12 -2.12 -11.11
CA GLY A 98 5.42 -0.91 -10.73
C GLY A 98 5.71 0.31 -11.60
N ASP A 99 6.75 0.27 -12.42
CA ASP A 99 7.07 1.30 -13.42
C ASP A 99 6.50 0.98 -14.81
N GLY A 100 5.85 -0.19 -14.95
CA GLY A 100 5.19 -0.62 -16.18
C GLY A 100 3.74 -0.12 -16.30
N VAL A 101 3.03 -0.71 -17.27
CA VAL A 101 1.60 -0.45 -17.52
C VAL A 101 0.78 -1.72 -17.35
N ASP A 102 -0.50 -1.56 -17.00
CA ASP A 102 -1.45 -2.66 -16.93
C ASP A 102 -2.01 -3.05 -18.32
N HIS A 103 -2.95 -4.01 -18.33
CA HIS A 103 -3.55 -4.50 -19.58
C HIS A 103 -4.45 -3.48 -20.28
N ASN A 104 -4.84 -2.41 -19.59
CA ASN A 104 -5.60 -1.28 -20.14
C ASN A 104 -4.68 -0.12 -20.53
N GLY A 105 -3.35 -0.29 -20.44
CA GLY A 105 -2.36 0.75 -20.71
C GLY A 105 -2.22 1.78 -19.58
N MET A 106 -2.84 1.57 -18.42
CA MET A 106 -2.73 2.49 -17.29
C MET A 106 -1.40 2.26 -16.53
N PRO A 107 -0.62 3.31 -16.26
CA PRO A 107 0.63 3.16 -15.50
C PRO A 107 0.39 2.60 -14.09
N PHE A 108 1.13 1.57 -13.72
CA PHE A 108 1.10 1.07 -12.34
C PHE A 108 1.63 2.11 -11.34
N SER A 109 2.55 2.96 -11.77
CA SER A 109 3.15 4.02 -10.96
C SER A 109 2.14 5.08 -10.46
N SER A 110 0.96 5.15 -11.07
CA SER A 110 -0.15 5.99 -10.58
C SER A 110 -0.81 5.46 -9.30
N ARG A 111 -0.56 4.19 -8.95
CA ARG A 111 -1.11 3.52 -7.77
C ARG A 111 -0.18 3.70 -6.59
N GLU A 112 -0.72 3.99 -5.41
CA GLU A 112 0.10 4.21 -4.22
C GLU A 112 1.00 3.00 -3.92
N GLY A 113 2.30 3.25 -3.78
CA GLY A 113 3.30 2.25 -3.42
C GLY A 113 3.86 1.40 -4.56
N TYR A 114 3.41 1.60 -5.81
CA TYR A 114 3.93 0.83 -6.97
C TYR A 114 5.21 1.42 -7.57
N ALA A 115 5.29 2.75 -7.74
CA ALA A 115 6.42 3.40 -8.41
C ALA A 115 7.77 3.01 -7.78
N GLY A 116 8.74 2.60 -8.61
CA GLY A 116 10.07 2.17 -8.18
C GLY A 116 10.13 0.80 -7.49
N HIS A 117 9.06 -0.01 -7.53
CA HIS A 117 9.00 -1.31 -6.86
C HIS A 117 8.69 -2.46 -7.83
N LEU A 118 9.11 -3.67 -7.48
CA LEU A 118 8.47 -4.90 -7.96
C LEU A 118 7.43 -5.34 -6.94
N VAL A 119 6.20 -5.56 -7.41
CA VAL A 119 5.08 -5.97 -6.55
C VAL A 119 4.80 -7.45 -6.72
N TYR A 120 5.19 -8.25 -5.72
CA TYR A 120 4.99 -9.69 -5.70
C TYR A 120 3.62 -10.06 -5.13
N ALA A 121 2.88 -10.93 -5.83
CA ALA A 121 1.62 -11.47 -5.37
C ALA A 121 1.88 -12.73 -4.51
N LEU A 122 2.00 -12.54 -3.21
CA LEU A 122 2.26 -13.61 -2.25
C LEU A 122 0.92 -14.18 -1.80
N THR A 123 0.63 -15.44 -2.14
CA THR A 123 -0.67 -16.03 -1.83
C THR A 123 -0.57 -17.51 -1.46
N THR A 124 -1.48 -17.97 -0.62
CA THR A 124 -1.57 -19.35 -0.12
C THR A 124 -3.02 -19.71 0.19
N SER A 125 -3.31 -20.98 0.43
CA SER A 125 -4.63 -21.46 0.87
C SER A 125 -4.79 -21.51 2.39
N LEU A 126 -3.71 -21.28 3.16
CA LEU A 126 -3.73 -21.31 4.62
C LEU A 126 -3.68 -19.88 5.20
N PRO A 127 -4.33 -19.61 6.35
CA PRO A 127 -4.20 -18.33 7.03
C PRO A 127 -2.75 -17.96 7.31
N LEU A 128 -2.40 -16.70 7.05
CA LEU A 128 -1.06 -16.17 7.27
C LEU A 128 -0.81 -15.94 8.76
N LYS A 129 0.43 -16.21 9.19
CA LYS A 129 0.88 -15.91 10.54
C LYS A 129 1.77 -14.69 10.52
N PHE A 130 1.37 -13.68 11.29
CA PHE A 130 2.14 -12.46 11.48
C PHE A 130 2.76 -12.45 12.87
N PHE A 131 3.97 -11.93 12.96
CA PHE A 131 4.75 -11.82 14.17
C PHE A 131 5.24 -10.39 14.35
N LYS A 132 5.49 -9.99 15.60
CA LYS A 132 6.16 -8.75 15.94
C LYS A 132 7.24 -9.05 16.97
N TYR A 133 8.33 -8.29 16.93
CA TYR A 133 9.36 -8.37 17.97
C TYR A 133 9.02 -7.38 19.09
N GLU A 134 8.68 -7.89 20.27
CA GLU A 134 8.33 -7.09 21.45
C GLU A 134 8.88 -7.76 22.72
N GLY A 135 9.41 -6.95 23.64
CA GLY A 135 9.89 -7.46 24.93
C GLY A 135 11.01 -8.51 24.83
N GLY A 136 11.80 -8.51 23.74
CA GLY A 136 12.88 -9.47 23.52
C GLY A 136 12.43 -10.81 22.91
N ALA A 137 11.17 -10.94 22.48
CA ALA A 137 10.64 -12.15 21.89
C ALA A 137 9.80 -11.87 20.63
N TYR A 138 9.66 -12.88 19.78
CA TYR A 138 8.71 -12.85 18.67
C TYR A 138 7.34 -13.31 19.17
N VAL A 139 6.36 -12.42 19.10
CA VAL A 139 4.96 -12.69 19.48
C VAL A 139 4.09 -12.74 18.24
N GLN A 140 3.18 -13.71 18.17
CA GLN A 140 2.23 -13.78 17.07
C GLN A 140 1.13 -12.74 17.26
N VAL A 141 0.90 -11.92 16.23
CA VAL A 141 -0.18 -10.93 16.21
C VAL A 141 -1.32 -11.40 15.31
N LYS A 142 -2.55 -10.96 15.61
CA LYS A 142 -3.77 -11.36 14.91
C LYS A 142 -4.57 -10.20 14.33
N ASP A 143 -4.13 -8.97 14.59
CA ASP A 143 -4.74 -7.72 14.15
C ASP A 143 -3.69 -6.60 14.08
N GLY A 144 -4.11 -5.38 13.73
CA GLY A 144 -3.30 -4.17 13.78
C GLY A 144 -2.37 -3.92 12.59
N ILE A 145 -2.10 -4.93 11.76
CA ILE A 145 -1.34 -4.78 10.51
C ILE A 145 -2.30 -4.47 9.35
N LYS A 146 -1.99 -3.43 8.56
CA LYS A 146 -2.83 -2.94 7.46
C LYS A 146 -2.06 -2.78 6.15
N CYS A 147 -2.80 -2.58 5.05
CA CYS A 147 -2.22 -2.12 3.80
C CYS A 147 -1.47 -0.81 4.03
N GLY A 148 -0.23 -0.75 3.58
CA GLY A 148 0.68 0.35 3.80
C GLY A 148 1.80 0.06 4.80
N ASP A 149 1.64 -0.90 5.69
CA ASP A 149 2.67 -1.28 6.66
C ASP A 149 3.83 -2.05 6.02
N TYR A 150 4.99 -2.02 6.68
CA TYR A 150 6.22 -2.66 6.25
C TYR A 150 6.44 -3.97 6.98
N VAL A 151 6.78 -5.01 6.22
CA VAL A 151 6.96 -6.37 6.72
C VAL A 151 8.16 -7.05 6.10
N GLN A 152 8.74 -8.02 6.81
CA GLN A 152 9.66 -9.02 6.27
C GLN A 152 8.92 -10.35 6.15
N VAL A 153 9.06 -11.03 5.02
CA VAL A 153 8.32 -12.24 4.70
C VAL A 153 9.29 -13.35 4.34
N GLN A 154 9.13 -14.52 4.95
CA GLN A 154 9.74 -15.74 4.43
C GLN A 154 8.87 -16.24 3.27
N VAL A 155 9.44 -16.30 2.08
CA VAL A 155 8.75 -16.72 0.85
C VAL A 155 9.40 -17.99 0.33
N ASN A 156 8.57 -19.00 0.06
CA ASN A 156 8.97 -20.14 -0.75
C ASN A 156 8.59 -19.88 -2.21
N VAL A 157 9.60 -19.73 -3.06
CA VAL A 157 9.50 -19.56 -4.51
C VAL A 157 9.61 -20.93 -5.16
N LYS A 158 8.57 -21.38 -5.84
CA LYS A 158 8.54 -22.70 -6.48
C LYS A 158 8.00 -22.65 -7.90
N GLY A 159 8.78 -23.13 -8.86
CA GLY A 159 8.34 -23.32 -10.23
C GLY A 159 7.36 -24.49 -10.36
N HIS A 160 6.33 -24.31 -11.19
CA HIS A 160 5.44 -25.39 -11.60
C HIS A 160 5.19 -25.39 -13.11
N LEU A 161 5.21 -26.59 -13.69
CA LEU A 161 4.70 -26.82 -15.03
C LEU A 161 3.19 -27.06 -14.99
N LEU A 162 2.57 -26.95 -16.17
CA LEU A 162 1.19 -27.37 -16.33
C LEU A 162 1.11 -28.89 -16.13
N LYS A 163 0.16 -29.35 -15.29
CA LYS A 163 -0.14 -30.79 -15.22
C LYS A 163 -0.97 -31.18 -16.44
N PRO A 164 -0.65 -32.30 -17.13
CA PRO A 164 -1.48 -32.81 -18.22
C PRO A 164 -2.96 -32.90 -17.78
N GLY A 165 -3.87 -32.40 -18.61
CA GLY A 165 -5.32 -32.42 -18.33
C GLY A 165 -5.82 -31.35 -17.35
N THR A 166 -4.99 -30.42 -16.87
CA THR A 166 -5.42 -29.31 -16.02
C THR A 166 -5.50 -27.99 -16.78
N GLN A 167 -6.48 -27.14 -16.45
CA GLN A 167 -6.51 -25.78 -16.94
C GLN A 167 -5.57 -24.91 -16.09
N GLY A 168 -4.54 -24.33 -16.71
CA GLY A 168 -3.55 -23.51 -16.02
C GLY A 168 -2.48 -22.98 -16.97
N LYS A 169 -1.63 -22.10 -16.46
CA LYS A 169 -0.42 -21.63 -17.14
C LYS A 169 0.81 -22.05 -16.32
N PRO A 170 1.93 -22.42 -16.94
CA PRO A 170 3.19 -22.61 -16.21
C PRO A 170 3.57 -21.31 -15.50
N GLY A 171 4.25 -21.40 -14.37
CA GLY A 171 4.55 -20.23 -13.58
C GLY A 171 5.24 -20.55 -12.27
N LEU A 172 5.21 -19.55 -11.40
CA LEU A 172 5.73 -19.63 -10.04
C LEU A 172 4.58 -19.67 -9.03
N TYR A 173 4.80 -20.38 -7.94
CA TYR A 173 4.13 -20.15 -6.67
C TYR A 173 5.06 -19.32 -5.79
N LEU A 174 4.53 -18.21 -5.25
CA LEU A 174 5.21 -17.40 -4.23
C LEU A 174 4.42 -17.56 -2.94
N ASN A 175 4.81 -18.55 -2.14
CA ASN A 175 4.08 -18.92 -0.94
C ASN A 175 4.68 -18.19 0.27
N PRO A 176 3.95 -17.27 0.91
CA PRO A 176 4.36 -16.70 2.19
C PRO A 176 4.21 -17.75 3.30
N ASN A 177 5.26 -17.93 4.10
CA ASN A 177 5.27 -18.87 5.22
C ASN A 177 5.07 -18.16 6.57
N MET A 178 5.89 -17.16 6.85
CA MET A 178 5.86 -16.36 8.07
C MET A 178 6.11 -14.89 7.70
N THR A 179 5.46 -13.99 8.43
CA THR A 179 5.60 -12.56 8.21
C THR A 179 5.93 -11.85 9.53
N LEU A 180 6.99 -11.07 9.52
CA LEU A 180 7.43 -10.22 10.63
C LEU A 180 7.06 -8.78 10.32
N PHE A 181 6.34 -8.13 11.23
CA PHE A 181 6.06 -6.70 11.19
C PHE A 181 7.35 -5.91 11.47
N LEU A 182 7.67 -4.96 10.61
CA LEU A 182 8.86 -4.10 10.74
C LEU A 182 8.50 -2.69 11.18
N GLY A 183 7.39 -2.13 10.66
CA GLY A 183 7.02 -0.76 10.95
C GLY A 183 5.72 -0.32 10.30
N PHE A 184 5.14 0.73 10.85
CA PHE A 184 3.93 1.35 10.33
C PHE A 184 4.24 2.15 9.07
N GLY A 185 3.35 2.08 8.10
CA GLY A 185 3.35 3.01 6.97
C GLY A 185 2.02 3.75 6.87
N LYS A 186 1.98 4.74 5.97
CA LYS A 186 0.72 5.40 5.61
C LYS A 186 -0.26 4.35 5.10
N GLU A 187 -1.47 4.37 5.65
CA GLU A 187 -2.51 3.44 5.22
C GLU A 187 -2.83 3.61 3.74
N ILE A 188 -2.85 2.49 3.01
CA ILE A 188 -3.29 2.45 1.62
C ILE A 188 -4.74 1.99 1.62
N VAL A 189 -5.64 2.91 1.32
CA VAL A 189 -7.06 2.62 1.15
C VAL A 189 -7.34 2.46 -0.34
N ASN A 190 -7.60 1.23 -0.79
CA ASN A 190 -8.03 0.96 -2.16
C ASN A 190 -9.54 1.21 -2.31
N ALA A 191 -9.96 2.46 -2.06
CA ALA A 191 -11.31 2.94 -2.33
C ALA A 191 -11.26 3.96 -3.49
N PRO A 192 -12.35 4.12 -4.26
CA PRO A 192 -12.48 5.26 -5.15
C PRO A 192 -12.23 6.55 -4.36
N ASP A 193 -11.48 7.49 -4.94
CA ASP A 193 -11.34 8.80 -4.32
C ASP A 193 -12.73 9.40 -4.12
N ALA A 194 -13.05 9.79 -2.88
CA ALA A 194 -14.34 10.38 -2.55
C ALA A 194 -14.63 11.60 -3.43
N SER A 195 -13.60 12.35 -3.82
CA SER A 195 -13.76 13.50 -4.73
C SER A 195 -14.18 13.08 -6.15
N SER A 196 -13.76 11.90 -6.60
CA SER A 196 -14.16 11.33 -7.91
C SER A 196 -15.60 10.81 -7.92
N VAL A 197 -16.14 10.47 -6.74
CA VAL A 197 -17.50 9.94 -6.57
C VAL A 197 -18.50 11.03 -6.22
N PHE A 198 -18.13 11.92 -5.29
CA PHE A 198 -19.02 12.94 -4.71
C PHE A 198 -18.74 14.36 -5.22
N GLY A 199 -17.69 14.55 -6.03
CA GLY A 199 -17.23 15.88 -6.45
C GLY A 199 -16.33 16.55 -5.40
N ALA A 200 -15.62 17.61 -5.82
CA ALA A 200 -14.69 18.35 -4.95
C ALA A 200 -15.38 19.34 -3.99
N ALA A 201 -16.69 19.52 -4.11
CA ALA A 201 -17.48 20.42 -3.27
C ALA A 201 -18.43 19.63 -2.36
N PRO A 202 -18.67 20.08 -1.12
CA PRO A 202 -19.65 19.44 -0.24
C PRO A 202 -21.04 19.45 -0.90
N PRO A 203 -21.80 18.34 -0.84
CA PRO A 203 -23.15 18.31 -1.38
C PRO A 203 -24.06 19.27 -0.58
N PRO A 204 -25.11 19.84 -1.20
CA PRO A 204 -26.08 20.64 -0.48
C PRO A 204 -26.76 19.79 0.60
N LEU A 205 -26.91 20.34 1.80
CA LEU A 205 -27.63 19.67 2.89
C LEU A 205 -29.11 19.52 2.50
N PRO A 206 -29.68 18.30 2.60
CA PRO A 206 -31.12 18.10 2.44
C PRO A 206 -31.91 18.91 3.46
N ASN A 207 -33.16 19.23 3.15
CA ASN A 207 -34.02 19.96 4.08
C ASN A 207 -34.18 19.17 5.39
N GLY A 208 -33.94 19.83 6.53
CA GLY A 208 -33.95 19.20 7.86
C GLY A 208 -32.61 18.56 8.30
N ALA A 209 -31.60 18.48 7.44
CA ALA A 209 -30.25 18.08 7.83
C ALA A 209 -29.47 19.27 8.41
N SER A 210 -28.79 19.06 9.54
CA SER A 210 -27.90 20.06 10.15
C SER A 210 -26.44 19.67 9.90
N ALA A 211 -25.60 20.65 9.57
CA ALA A 211 -24.15 20.47 9.49
C ALA A 211 -23.50 20.19 10.86
N THR A 212 -24.22 20.50 11.94
CA THR A 212 -23.77 20.34 13.32
C THR A 212 -24.72 19.40 14.08
N PRO A 213 -24.24 18.64 15.07
CA PRO A 213 -25.09 17.75 15.87
C PRO A 213 -26.28 18.51 16.46
N VAL A 214 -27.50 18.04 16.18
CA VAL A 214 -28.73 18.62 16.73
C VAL A 214 -28.92 18.05 18.12
N GLY A 215 -28.54 18.83 19.13
CA GLY A 215 -28.51 18.41 20.53
C GLY A 215 -27.20 18.88 21.15
N GLY A 216 -27.20 20.13 21.61
CA GLY A 216 -26.04 20.73 22.28
C GLY A 216 -25.54 19.86 23.43
N ALA A 217 -24.23 19.93 23.68
CA ALA A 217 -23.55 19.24 24.76
C ALA A 217 -24.33 19.36 26.09
N PRO A 218 -24.46 18.29 26.89
CA PRO A 218 -24.99 18.43 28.22
C PRO A 218 -24.09 19.38 29.00
N ASN A 219 -24.65 20.54 29.34
CA ASN A 219 -24.05 21.45 30.31
C ASN A 219 -24.03 20.69 31.65
N PHE A 220 -22.87 20.15 32.04
CA PHE A 220 -22.67 19.49 33.34
C PHE A 220 -22.61 20.50 34.51
N ALA A 221 -23.36 21.59 34.42
CA ALA A 221 -23.61 22.47 35.54
C ALA A 221 -24.82 21.94 36.30
N ASN A 222 -24.60 21.60 37.58
CA ASN A 222 -25.62 21.36 38.60
C ASN A 222 -26.06 19.91 38.86
N PHE A 223 -25.12 19.04 39.27
CA PHE A 223 -25.43 17.89 40.13
C PHE A 223 -24.45 17.88 41.30
N GLY A 224 -24.86 18.51 42.40
CA GLY A 224 -24.05 18.63 43.61
C GLY A 224 -24.86 19.13 44.81
N GLN A 225 -26.06 18.59 45.03
CA GLN A 225 -26.71 18.65 46.34
C GLN A 225 -26.91 17.22 46.84
N GLN A 226 -26.10 16.85 47.82
CA GLN A 226 -26.15 15.57 48.51
C GLN A 226 -26.83 15.78 49.88
N PRO A 227 -27.81 14.94 50.27
CA PRO A 227 -28.44 15.01 51.59
C PRO A 227 -27.48 14.60 52.72
N ALA A 228 -27.64 15.25 53.88
CA ALA A 228 -26.80 15.10 55.08
C ALA A 228 -26.92 13.72 55.74
N MET A 229 -25.79 13.16 56.19
CA MET A 229 -25.71 11.99 57.07
C MET A 229 -25.26 12.37 58.49
N PRO A 230 -25.66 11.61 59.53
CA PRO A 230 -25.40 11.91 60.94
C PRO A 230 -23.93 11.77 61.37
N GLN A 231 -23.60 12.58 62.38
CA GLN A 231 -22.29 12.96 62.89
C GLN A 231 -21.60 11.86 63.72
N ALA A 232 -20.29 11.66 63.51
CA ALA A 232 -19.41 10.88 64.39
C ALA A 232 -18.27 11.77 64.97
N PRO A 233 -17.70 11.44 66.14
CA PRO A 233 -16.95 12.38 66.96
C PRO A 233 -15.55 12.76 66.44
N ALA A 234 -15.12 13.94 66.86
CA ALA A 234 -14.01 14.73 66.35
C ALA A 234 -12.60 14.14 66.55
N ALA A 235 -11.73 14.41 65.58
CA ALA A 235 -10.28 14.27 65.67
C ALA A 235 -9.59 15.66 65.71
N PRO A 236 -8.40 15.80 66.33
CA PRO A 236 -7.82 17.09 66.69
C PRO A 236 -7.30 17.91 65.51
N GLN A 237 -7.42 19.24 65.66
CA GLN A 237 -7.09 20.27 64.69
C GLN A 237 -5.58 20.37 64.38
N VAL A 238 -5.26 20.53 63.10
CA VAL A 238 -3.97 21.06 62.63
C VAL A 238 -4.15 22.50 62.10
N PRO A 239 -3.18 23.41 62.31
CA PRO A 239 -3.39 24.85 62.15
C PRO A 239 -3.58 25.31 60.69
N GLN A 240 -4.47 26.28 60.50
CA GLN A 240 -4.74 26.92 59.23
C GLN A 240 -3.59 27.79 58.73
N TRP A 241 -3.23 27.60 57.46
CA TRP A 241 -2.41 28.54 56.69
C TRP A 241 -3.30 29.56 56.00
N ASN A 242 -3.18 30.82 56.43
CA ASN A 242 -3.78 32.00 55.82
C ASN A 242 -2.78 32.57 54.80
N GLY A 243 -3.11 32.54 53.52
CA GLY A 243 -2.26 33.09 52.46
C GLY A 243 -3.06 33.52 51.24
N GLN A 244 -3.23 34.83 51.10
CA GLN A 244 -3.99 35.56 50.08
C GLN A 244 -3.58 35.26 48.63
N ALA A 245 -4.56 35.42 47.74
CA ALA A 245 -4.40 35.40 46.29
C ALA A 245 -3.52 36.57 45.79
N ASN A 246 -2.55 36.26 44.93
CA ASN A 246 -1.71 37.23 44.22
C ASN A 246 -2.24 37.40 42.78
N PRO A 247 -2.79 38.56 42.39
CA PRO A 247 -3.24 38.82 41.03
C PRO A 247 -2.12 39.49 40.23
N ALA A 248 -1.25 38.71 39.60
CA ALA A 248 -0.24 39.27 38.69
C ALA A 248 0.34 38.22 37.74
N VAL A 249 -0.43 37.72 36.76
CA VAL A 249 0.14 37.27 35.47
C VAL A 249 -0.91 37.46 34.36
N LEU A 250 -0.83 38.59 33.66
CA LEU A 250 -1.48 38.76 32.35
C LEU A 250 -0.64 38.04 31.29
N PRO A 251 -1.23 37.22 30.40
CA PRO A 251 -0.51 36.65 29.26
C PRO A 251 -0.21 37.74 28.21
N PRO A 252 0.98 37.75 27.59
CA PRO A 252 1.33 38.74 26.58
C PRO A 252 0.48 38.57 25.30
N GLN A 253 -0.11 39.68 24.87
CA GLN A 253 -0.82 39.84 23.62
C GLN A 253 0.17 39.83 22.45
N PHE A 254 0.03 38.89 21.53
CA PHE A 254 0.70 38.95 20.24
C PHE A 254 -0.07 39.92 19.33
N GLN A 255 0.58 41.02 18.97
CA GLN A 255 0.12 42.01 18.01
C GLN A 255 0.05 41.41 16.60
N GLN A 256 -1.09 41.60 15.94
CA GLN A 256 -1.27 41.49 14.50
C GLN A 256 -0.38 42.51 13.77
N GLN A 257 0.38 42.05 12.77
CA GLN A 257 0.93 42.91 11.72
C GLN A 257 0.13 42.72 10.42
N ALA A 258 -0.17 43.85 9.78
CA ALA A 258 -0.92 43.99 8.53
C ALA A 258 -0.06 43.67 7.28
N PRO A 259 -0.68 43.38 6.11
CA PRO A 259 0.01 42.96 4.89
C PRO A 259 0.44 44.17 4.04
N PRO A 260 1.49 44.04 3.21
CA PRO A 260 1.32 44.07 1.74
C PRO A 260 2.35 43.14 1.03
N VAL A 261 2.36 42.78 -0.25
CA VAL A 261 1.96 43.45 -1.49
C VAL A 261 1.72 42.36 -2.56
N ASN A 262 0.82 42.66 -3.49
CA ASN A 262 0.40 41.88 -4.64
C ASN A 262 1.55 41.67 -5.66
N HIS A 263 1.85 40.43 -6.05
CA HIS A 263 2.59 40.13 -7.28
C HIS A 263 1.66 39.34 -8.21
N ALA A 264 1.27 40.00 -9.30
CA ALA A 264 0.39 39.48 -10.32
C ALA A 264 1.01 38.26 -11.04
N PRO A 265 0.21 37.28 -11.46
CA PRO A 265 0.68 36.17 -12.29
C PRO A 265 1.07 36.66 -13.69
N ALA A 266 2.25 36.25 -14.15
CA ALA A 266 2.66 36.41 -15.54
C ALA A 266 1.72 35.63 -16.47
N ALA A 267 1.25 36.31 -17.52
CA ALA A 267 0.37 35.75 -18.53
C ALA A 267 1.06 34.65 -19.37
N PRO A 268 0.33 33.62 -19.81
CA PRO A 268 0.84 32.63 -20.76
C PRO A 268 0.94 33.25 -22.17
N PRO A 269 2.02 32.99 -22.93
CA PRO A 269 2.05 33.34 -24.33
C PRO A 269 1.02 32.52 -25.11
N ALA A 270 0.28 33.24 -25.94
CA ALA A 270 -0.87 32.80 -26.70
C ALA A 270 -0.50 31.85 -27.85
N TRP A 271 -1.49 31.02 -28.17
CA TRP A 271 -1.61 30.24 -29.39
C TRP A 271 -1.43 31.10 -30.64
N GLY A 272 -0.38 30.83 -31.40
CA GLY A 272 -0.19 31.27 -32.79
C GLY A 272 -0.62 30.16 -33.75
N ALA A 273 -1.48 30.54 -34.68
CA ALA A 273 -2.13 29.74 -35.72
C ALA A 273 -1.15 29.21 -36.81
N PRO A 274 -1.61 28.37 -37.76
CA PRO A 274 -0.79 27.41 -38.49
C PRO A 274 -0.01 28.05 -39.65
N ALA A 275 1.28 27.71 -39.75
CA ALA A 275 2.09 28.04 -40.92
C ALA A 275 1.94 26.95 -41.99
N GLN A 276 1.71 27.44 -43.20
CA GLN A 276 1.33 26.73 -44.42
C GLN A 276 2.37 25.72 -44.92
N GLN A 277 1.81 24.65 -45.48
CA GLN A 277 2.33 23.81 -46.56
C GLN A 277 3.36 24.51 -47.46
N GLN A 278 4.57 23.94 -47.55
CA GLN A 278 5.33 23.85 -48.79
C GLN A 278 6.02 22.48 -48.88
N ALA A 279 5.60 21.70 -49.87
CA ALA A 279 6.39 20.68 -50.55
C ALA A 279 6.45 21.11 -52.04
N PRO A 280 7.28 20.52 -52.93
CA PRO A 280 8.31 19.50 -52.74
C PRO A 280 9.66 19.87 -53.41
N VAL A 281 10.76 19.16 -53.10
CA VAL A 281 11.84 18.96 -54.08
C VAL A 281 12.36 17.53 -53.96
N MET A 282 12.18 16.76 -55.05
CA MET A 282 12.83 15.48 -55.32
C MET A 282 14.34 15.68 -55.44
N GLN A 283 15.14 14.86 -54.74
CA GLN A 283 16.51 14.57 -55.15
C GLN A 283 16.89 13.13 -54.80
N GLN A 284 16.66 12.28 -55.80
CA GLN A 284 17.56 11.28 -56.39
C GLN A 284 18.54 10.51 -55.48
N ALA A 285 18.25 9.21 -55.40
CA ALA A 285 19.12 8.04 -55.35
C ALA A 285 20.63 8.22 -55.07
N GLY A 286 21.07 7.70 -53.92
CA GLY A 286 22.47 7.44 -53.60
C GLY A 286 22.63 6.21 -52.72
N THR A 287 22.89 5.07 -53.37
CA THR A 287 23.70 3.91 -52.96
C THR A 287 23.86 3.57 -51.46
N ALA A 288 23.34 2.39 -51.09
CA ALA A 288 23.62 1.70 -49.84
C ALA A 288 25.01 1.00 -49.84
N PRO A 289 25.69 0.94 -48.68
CA PRO A 289 26.68 -0.10 -48.41
C PRO A 289 26.17 -1.12 -47.36
N ARG A 290 26.22 -2.41 -47.72
CA ARG A 290 26.09 -3.56 -46.81
C ARG A 290 27.44 -3.78 -46.09
N PRO A 291 27.45 -4.16 -44.81
CA PRO A 291 28.59 -4.85 -44.20
C PRO A 291 28.35 -6.37 -44.05
N PRO A 292 29.43 -7.17 -43.91
CA PRO A 292 29.50 -8.52 -44.47
C PRO A 292 29.72 -9.59 -43.39
N TRP A 293 28.89 -10.64 -43.31
CA TRP A 293 29.27 -11.96 -42.79
C TRP A 293 28.39 -13.05 -43.45
N GLN A 294 28.93 -13.67 -44.51
CA GLN A 294 28.70 -15.07 -44.91
C GLN A 294 29.77 -15.89 -44.14
N GLN A 295 29.57 -17.13 -43.70
CA GLN A 295 28.92 -18.29 -44.30
C GLN A 295 28.25 -19.15 -43.23
#